data_AF-A0A3C0WXW2-F1
#
_entry.id   AF-A0A3C0WXW2-F1
#
_cell.length_a   1.000
_cell.length_b   1.000
_cell.length_c   1.000
_cell.angle_alpha   90.00
_cell.angle_beta   90.00
_cell.angle_gamma   90.00
#
_symmetry.space_group_name_H-M   'P 1'
#
loop_
_entity.id
_entity.type
_entity.pdbx_description
1 polymer ?
#
loop_
_entity_poly.entity_id
_entity_poly.type
_entity_poly.pdbx_seq_one_letter_code
_entity_poly.pdbx_strand_id
1 'polypeptide(L)' 'MNAKEALETYFGYDSFKPGQDEIIDAVLSGRDALAIMPTGAGKSVCYQIPAL' A
#
# COMPACT_ATOMS: atom_id res chain seq x y z
N MET A 1 -7.87 9.04 -8.56
CA MET A 1 -7.86 8.70 -7.13
C MET A 1 -6.41 8.49 -6.73
N ASN A 2 -5.93 9.07 -5.64
CA ASN A 2 -4.58 8.79 -5.13
C ASN A 2 -4.59 7.58 -4.18
N ALA A 3 -3.41 7.07 -3.82
CA ALA A 3 -3.28 5.90 -2.97
C ALA A 3 -4.00 6.03 -1.62
N LYS A 4 -3.99 7.22 -1.01
CA LYS A 4 -4.67 7.48 0.26
C LYS A 4 -6.20 7.50 0.10
N GLU A 5 -6.71 8.10 -0.97
CA GLU A 5 -8.14 8.08 -1.30
C GLU A 5 -8.63 6.66 -1.57
N ALA A 6 -7.82 5.82 -2.22
CA ALA A 6 -8.14 4.42 -2.47
C ALA A 6 -8.15 3.60 -1.16
N LEU A 7 -7.20 3.87 -0.26
CA LEU A 7 -7.16 3.26 1.06
C LEU A 7 -8.45 3.55 1.85
N GLU A 8 -8.86 4.81 1.87
CA GLU A 8 -10.08 5.24 2.57
C GLU A 8 -11.33 4.64 1.92
N THR A 9 -11.44 4.73 0.59
CA THR A 9 -12.64 4.32 -0.16
C THR A 9 -12.86 2.80 -0.13
N TYR A 10 -11.81 2.00 -0.32
CA TYR A 10 -11.94 0.55 -0.51
C TYR A 10 -11.59 -0.27 0.74
N PHE A 11 -10.78 0.27 1.64
CA PHE A 11 -10.31 -0.45 2.83
C PHE A 11 -10.77 0.19 4.14
N GLY A 12 -11.30 1.43 4.12
CA GLY A 12 -11.84 2.10 5.30
C GLY A 12 -10.79 2.56 6.30
N TYR A 13 -9.53 2.75 5.87
CA TYR A 13 -8.45 3.27 6.71
C TYR A 13 -8.07 4.69 6.29
N ASP A 14 -7.80 5.56 7.27
CA ASP A 14 -7.40 6.95 7.07
C ASP A 14 -5.88 7.15 6.83
N SER A 15 -5.11 6.10 7.13
CA SER A 15 -3.66 6.13 7.16
C SER A 15 -3.05 4.75 6.88
N PHE A 16 -1.88 4.77 6.24
CA PHE A 16 -1.07 3.59 6.02
C PHE A 16 -0.42 3.13 7.32
N LYS A 17 -0.28 1.80 7.49
CA LYS A 17 0.61 1.24 8.51
C LYS A 17 2.08 1.53 8.13
N PRO A 18 3.00 1.54 9.10
CA PRO A 18 4.41 1.79 8.83
C PRO A 18 4.97 0.89 7.72
N GLY A 19 5.67 1.47 6.76
CA GLY A 19 6.28 0.75 5.65
C GLY A 19 5.38 0.61 4.42
N GLN A 20 4.05 0.73 4.54
CA GLN A 20 3.15 0.46 3.42
C GLN A 20 3.23 1.56 2.35
N ASP A 21 3.29 2.82 2.76
CA ASP A 21 3.39 3.96 1.87
C ASP A 21 4.69 3.96 1.06
N GLU A 22 5.83 3.60 1.67
CA GLU A 22 7.09 3.50 0.92
C GLU A 22 7.08 2.37 -0.11
N ILE A 23 6.45 1.22 0.21
CA ILE A 23 6.31 0.10 -0.74
C ILE A 23 5.38 0.50 -1.90
N ILE A 24 4.24 1.12 -1.58
CA ILE A 24 3.25 1.55 -2.58
C ILE A 24 3.86 2.59 -3.51
N ASP A 25 4.57 3.58 -2.96
CA ASP A 25 5.26 4.62 -3.75
C ASP A 25 6.33 4.02 -4.66
N ALA A 26 7.09 3.04 -4.19
CA ALA A 26 8.05 2.31 -5.02
C ALA A 26 7.37 1.64 -6.22
N VAL A 27 6.28 0.91 -5.99
CA VAL A 27 5.54 0.20 -7.05
C VAL A 27 4.89 1.17 -8.04
N LEU A 28 4.23 2.22 -7.55
CA LEU A 28 3.61 3.26 -8.38
C LEU A 28 4.65 4.02 -9.22
N SER A 29 5.88 4.14 -8.71
CA SER A 29 7.01 4.73 -9.44
C SER A 29 7.71 3.76 -10.41
N GLY A 30 7.19 2.54 -10.59
CA GLY A 30 7.79 1.52 -11.45
C GLY A 30 9.11 0.95 -10.94
N ARG A 31 9.36 1.03 -9.62
CA ARG A 31 10.54 0.44 -8.97
C ARG A 31 10.19 -0.91 -8.35
N ASP A 32 11.11 -1.86 -8.45
CA ASP A 32 11.01 -3.14 -7.74
C ASP A 32 11.07 -2.93 -6.22
N ALA A 33 10.27 -3.69 -5.47
CA ALA A 33 10.23 -3.65 -4.02
C ALA A 33 10.20 -5.06 -3.40
N LEU A 34 11.03 -5.29 -2.38
CA LEU A 34 11.00 -6.49 -1.55
C LEU A 34 10.46 -6.12 -0.16
N ALA A 35 9.21 -6.51 0.12
CA ALA A 35 8.56 -6.24 1.40
C ALA A 35 8.63 -7.46 2.35
N ILE A 36 9.40 -7.34 3.43
CA ILE A 36 9.44 -8.33 4.51
C ILE A 36 8.63 -7.80 5.68
N MET A 37 7.40 -8.30 5.84
CA MET A 37 6.47 -7.81 6.88
C MET A 37 5.83 -8.99 7.62
N PRO A 38 5.48 -8.84 8.91
CA PRO A 38 4.82 -9.90 9.67
C PRO A 38 3.39 -10.18 9.17
N THR A 39 2.81 -11.29 9.60
CA THR A 39 1.39 -11.60 9.35
C THR A 39 0.51 -10.54 10.03
N GLY A 40 -0.58 -10.12 9.37
CA GLY A 40 -1.46 -9.04 9.86
C GLY A 40 -0.96 -7.62 9.62
N ALA A 41 0.26 -7.44 9.12
CA ALA A 41 0.83 -6.12 8.81
C ALA A 41 0.21 -5.43 7.57
N GLY A 42 -0.66 -6.11 6.83
CA GLY A 42 -1.33 -5.53 5.66
C GLY A 42 -0.49 -5.57 4.37
N LYS A 43 0.37 -6.59 4.20
CA LYS A 43 1.16 -6.82 2.95
C LYS A 43 0.31 -6.74 1.68
N SER A 44 -0.94 -7.20 1.75
CA SER A 44 -1.84 -7.25 0.59
C SER A 44 -2.20 -5.87 0.05
N VAL A 45 -2.39 -4.89 0.93
CA VAL A 45 -2.72 -3.51 0.55
C VAL A 45 -1.63 -2.93 -0.36
N CYS A 46 -0.36 -3.31 -0.13
CA CYS A 46 0.79 -2.79 -0.85
C CYS A 46 0.83 -3.15 -2.35
N TYR A 47 0.08 -4.16 -2.80
CA TYR A 47 -0.09 -4.47 -4.23
C TYR A 47 -1.54 -4.30 -4.71
N GLN A 48 -2.52 -4.30 -3.81
CA GLN A 48 -3.91 -4.07 -4.18
C GLN A 48 -4.17 -2.60 -4.52
N ILE A 49 -3.64 -1.65 -3.76
CA ILE A 49 -3.82 -0.22 -4.05
C ILE A 49 -3.15 0.20 -5.37
N PRO A 50 -1.90 -0.19 -5.68
CA PRO A 50 -1.31 0.11 -6.98
C PRO A 50 -2.04 -0.47 -8.19
N ALA A 51 -2.89 -1.49 -8.00
CA ALA A 51 -3.64 -2.14 -9.07
C ALA A 51 -5.01 -1.50 -9.35
N LEU A 52 -5.43 -0.51 -8.55
CA LEU A 52 -6.67 0.27 -8.71
C LEU A 52 -6.43 1.51 -9.58
#